data_AF-A0A239BPK6-F1
#
_entry.id   AF-A0A239BPK6-F1
#
_cell.length_a   1.000
_cell.length_b   1.000
_cell.length_c   1.000
_cell.angle_alpha   90.00
_cell.angle_beta   90.00
_cell.angle_gamma   90.00
#
_symmetry.space_group_name_H-M   'P 1'
#
loop_
_entity.id
_entity.type
_entity.pdbx_description
1 polymer ?
#
loop_
_entity_poly.entity_id
_entity_poly.type
_entity_poly.pdbx_seq_one_letter_code
_entity_poly.pdbx_strand_id
1 'polypeptide(L)' 'MANKQQIQQCITDCTDAANMLRLTTNAIPKASIREMLTQGAGHIEMCIRQCENTNVQS' A
#
# COMPACT_ATOMS: atom_id res chain seq x y z
N MET A 1 15.50 -8.08 -12.89
CA MET A 1 14.05 -7.82 -12.99
C MET A 1 13.37 -8.74 -12.00
N ALA A 2 12.44 -8.24 -11.18
CA ALA A 2 11.68 -9.10 -10.28
C ALA A 2 10.79 -10.04 -11.10
N ASN A 3 10.75 -11.31 -10.73
CA ASN A 3 9.85 -12.31 -11.31
C ASN A 3 8.39 -11.97 -10.95
N LYS A 4 7.43 -12.29 -11.83
CA LYS A 4 5.97 -12.23 -11.61
C LYS A 4 5.53 -12.63 -10.18
N GLN A 5 6.06 -13.71 -9.62
CA GLN A 5 5.79 -14.16 -8.25
C GLN A 5 6.30 -13.20 -7.17
N GLN A 6 7.48 -12.59 -7.37
CA GLN A 6 8.03 -11.61 -6.45
C GLN A 6 7.23 -10.31 -6.48
N ILE A 7 6.74 -9.91 -7.66
CA ILE A 7 5.84 -8.76 -7.82
C ILE A 7 4.52 -9.03 -7.10
N GLN A 8 3.95 -10.23 -7.25
CA GLN A 8 2.71 -10.60 -6.57
C GLN A 8 2.88 -10.61 -5.05
N GLN A 9 3.99 -11.12 -4.53
CA GLN A 9 4.28 -11.07 -3.10
C GLN A 9 4.40 -9.63 -2.61
N CYS A 10 5.10 -8.77 -3.35
CA CYS A 10 5.21 -7.35 -3.02
C CYS A 10 3.84 -6.66 -2.98
N ILE A 11 2.94 -6.97 -3.92
CA ILE A 11 1.57 -6.45 -3.92
C ILE A 11 0.82 -6.88 -2.65
N THR A 12 0.92 -8.15 -2.26
CA THR A 12 0.32 -8.66 -1.02
C THR A 12 0.86 -7.94 0.20
N ASP A 13 2.19 -7.86 0.34
CA ASP A 13 2.83 -7.22 1.50
C ASP A 13 2.46 -5.73 1.61
N CYS A 14 2.42 -5.03 0.47
CA CYS A 14 1.99 -3.64 0.42
C CYS A 14 0.51 -3.48 0.77
N THR A 15 -0.35 -4.42 0.36
CA THR A 15 -1.78 -4.40 0.67
C THR A 15 -1.99 -4.54 2.18
N ASP A 16 -1.26 -5.46 2.82
CA ASP A 16 -1.29 -5.65 4.27
C ASP A 16 -0.78 -4.42 5.02
N ALA A 17 0.29 -3.79 4.54
CA ALA A 17 0.82 -2.54 5.10
C ALA A 17 -0.18 -1.39 5.01
N ALA A 18 -0.83 -1.20 3.85
CA ALA A 18 -1.86 -0.17 3.67
C ALA A 18 -3.07 -0.39 4.60
N ASN A 19 -3.50 -1.64 4.77
CA ASN A 19 -4.56 -2.02 5.70
C ASN A 19 -4.17 -1.73 7.16
N MET A 20 -2.94 -2.09 7.56
CA MET A 20 -2.41 -1.77 8.89
C MET A 20 -2.38 -0.25 9.16
N LEU A 21 -1.96 0.55 8.18
CA LEU A 21 -1.96 2.01 8.30
C LEU A 21 -3.38 2.56 8.48
N ARG A 22 -4.37 2.04 7.74
CA ARG A 22 -5.79 2.42 7.93
C ARG A 22 -6.30 2.07 9.32
N LEU A 23 -6.02 0.87 9.80
CA LEU A 23 -6.43 0.43 11.15
C LEU A 23 -5.79 1.32 12.22
N THR A 24 -4.50 1.59 12.10
CA THR A 24 -3.75 2.46 13.01
C THR A 24 -4.31 3.88 12.98
N THR A 25 -4.62 4.41 11.81
CA THR A 25 -5.20 5.75 11.63
C THR A 25 -6.46 5.93 12.47
N ASN A 26 -7.35 4.93 12.51
CA ASN A 26 -8.60 5.03 13.28
C ASN A 26 -8.37 5.10 14.80
N ALA A 27 -7.24 4.58 15.29
CA ALA A 27 -6.87 4.63 16.70
C ALA A 27 -6.11 5.90 17.11
N ILE A 28 -5.71 6.75 16.16
CA ILE A 28 -4.89 7.94 16.43
C ILE A 28 -5.80 9.14 16.75
N PRO A 29 -5.71 9.74 17.95
CA PRO A 29 -6.55 10.88 18.33
C PRO A 29 -6.12 12.19 17.65
N LYS A 30 -4.85 12.32 17.23
CA LYS A 30 -4.33 13.54 16.61
C LYS A 30 -4.66 13.60 15.11
N ALA A 31 -5.51 14.56 14.73
CA ALA A 31 -5.99 14.71 13.35
C ALA A 31 -4.87 14.85 12.30
N SER A 32 -3.80 15.58 12.60
CA SER A 32 -2.68 15.75 11.66
C SER A 32 -1.93 14.45 11.39
N ILE A 33 -1.79 13.58 12.41
CA ILE A 33 -1.16 12.27 12.24
C ILE A 33 -2.09 11.34 11.45
N ARG A 34 -3.40 11.40 11.71
CA ARG A 34 -4.38 10.67 10.92
C ARG A 34 -4.32 11.01 9.44
N GLU A 35 -4.24 12.30 9.12
CA GLU A 35 -4.13 12.77 7.75
C GLU A 35 -2.84 12.25 7.09
N MET A 36 -1.68 12.36 7.76
CA MET A 36 -0.43 11.82 7.24
C MET A 36 -0.49 10.30 6.98
N LEU A 37 -1.06 9.52 7.91
CA LEU A 37 -1.19 8.07 7.75
C LEU A 37 -2.18 7.70 6.63
N THR A 38 -3.26 8.47 6.46
CA THR A 38 -4.22 8.30 5.36
C THR A 38 -3.55 8.55 4.01
N GLN A 39 -2.76 9.63 3.90
CA GLN A 39 -2.00 9.92 2.68
C GLN A 39 -0.95 8.84 2.40
N GLY A 40 -0.26 8.35 3.44
CA GLY A 40 0.69 7.25 3.32
C GLY A 40 0.05 5.96 2.81
N ALA A 41 -1.09 5.56 3.36
CA ALA A 41 -1.84 4.40 2.89
C ALA A 41 -2.26 4.55 1.42
N GLY A 42 -2.77 5.72 1.03
CA GLY A 42 -3.12 6.02 -0.37
C GLY A 42 -1.92 5.96 -1.33
N HIS A 43 -0.72 6.35 -0.87
CA HIS A 43 0.50 6.23 -1.67
C HIS A 43 0.85 4.76 -1.93
N ILE A 44 0.75 3.90 -0.90
CA ILE A 44 1.01 2.47 -1.04
C ILE A 44 0.00 1.82 -2.01
N GLU A 45 -1.27 2.20 -1.93
CA GLU A 45 -2.30 1.75 -2.89
C GLU A 45 -1.96 2.15 -4.33
N MET A 46 -1.43 3.37 -4.53
CA MET A 46 -0.97 3.80 -5.86
C MET A 46 0.22 2.97 -6.35
N CYS A 47 1.19 2.66 -5.48
CA CYS A 47 2.32 1.79 -5.82
C CYS A 47 1.85 0.39 -6.23
N ILE A 48 0.90 -0.20 -5.50
CA ILE A 48 0.31 -1.51 -5.84
C ILE A 48 -0.27 -1.50 -7.25
N ARG A 49 -1.08 -0.50 -7.59
CA ARG A 49 -1.69 -0.39 -8.93
C ARG A 49 -0.65 -0.29 -10.04
N GLN A 50 0.47 0.40 -9.79
CA GLN A 50 1.57 0.46 -10.76
C GLN A 50 2.26 -0.91 -10.92
N CYS A 51 2.49 -1.63 -9.83
CA CYS A 51 3.02 -2.99 -9.86
C CYS A 51 2.08 -3.93 -10.62
N GLU A 52 0.78 -3.88 -10.37
CA GLU A 52 -0.23 -4.68 -11.07
C GLU A 52 -0.25 -4.39 -12.58
N ASN A 53 -0.26 -3.12 -12.98
CA ASN A 53 -0.22 -2.73 -14.38
C ASN A 53 1.05 -3.23 -15.09
N THR A 54 2.20 -3.16 -14.42
CA THR A 54 3.47 -3.67 -14.94
C THR A 54 3.47 -5.20 -15.05
N ASN A 55 2.81 -5.88 -14.10
CA ASN A 55 2.68 -7.33 -14.05
C ASN A 55 1.75 -7.90 -15.13
N VAL A 56 0.70 -7.17 -15.50
CA VAL A 56 -0.26 -7.55 -16.55
C VAL A 56 0.33 -7.39 -17.96
N GLN A 57 1.27 -6.47 -18.16
CA GLN A 57 1.92 -6.22 -19.45
C GLN A 57 3.13 -7.13 -19.74
N SER A 58 3.50 -8.02 -18.81
CA SER A 58 4.64 -8.95 -18.93
C SER A 58 4.23 -10.39 -19.22
#